data_AF-A0A077YZU7-F1
#
_entry.id   AF-A0A077YZU7-F1
#
_cell.length_a   1.000
_cell.length_b   1.000
_cell.length_c   1.000
_cell.angle_alpha   90.00
_cell.angle_beta   90.00
_cell.angle_gamma   90.00
#
_symmetry.space_group_name_H-M   'P 1'
#
loop_
_entity.id
_entity.type
_entity.pdbx_description
1 polymer ?
#
loop_
_entity_poly.entity_id
_entity_poly.type
_entity_poly.pdbx_seq_one_letter_code
_entity_poly.pdbx_strand_id
1 'polypeptide(L)'
;MADYKQFTKNQGRFRGAGSFNPAALVRSVNDWREKRPVAVSGRANRKGQNDWRHSTYRSRQAVEKHGTWSFLTVKPVSANSAKQVLQSMKELLGNVPFIPLFIKIGGNGVMSFYLKNKTAADTLAACSSSASTKRGKSLSIWKRISKPPFALLDGAQCELMKTVLLRRYDSARQFLNLSNFGEDESFIEYRVNFPINRAAVSIALADILCQNPATLVEIDLSCNALRALDNVANLLFCAPSVTRLDLSGNVITSIEELEKLSSWNLVALSLRDNPVLHSFKLKPQLGSYSCQLIEAFAFSRLLEIFPLLKILDGKEISTETFLPQFGSLSMKGSYVVNEPIKVAIANFLQEYYSVFDGDKKNRVQLMKAYEAEQSLLTISLNNQTNQKNSNICLNKRWKSLIRYNHELLNIESWQYRRDCLEFSGNMSIICFLKERIPEIKHELNSFLVDLAILQENIAVCSITGYFKDPLDTANSVKEFGRVLILEYRPGELIILNDMTYFCGTSIRAYGDQMACLEKLNIQYQQAGSISSAEQQAQGSAAATTPFSNNPNAQEVISKDTMIAEMAKITGMKPTWAAKCLEDNNWQFQLACDNFVNLRDSGVIPPDAFN
;
A
#
# COMPACT_ATOMS: atom_id res chain seq x y z
N MET A 1 -51.67 -4.73 -26.62
CA MET A 1 -51.40 -6.15 -26.31
C MET A 1 -50.56 -6.88 -27.39
N ALA A 2 -49.84 -6.16 -28.27
CA ALA A 2 -49.38 -6.75 -29.54
C ALA A 2 -47.86 -6.99 -29.70
N ASP A 3 -46.96 -6.55 -28.80
CA ASP A 3 -45.50 -6.62 -29.10
C ASP A 3 -44.63 -7.47 -28.17
N TYR A 4 -45.20 -8.19 -27.21
CA TYR A 4 -44.39 -9.03 -26.29
C TYR A 4 -44.05 -10.43 -26.83
N LYS A 5 -44.40 -10.76 -28.08
CA LYS A 5 -44.21 -12.10 -28.67
C LYS A 5 -43.06 -12.24 -29.67
N GLN A 6 -42.31 -11.18 -29.99
CA GLN A 6 -41.14 -11.31 -30.87
C GLN A 6 -39.82 -11.62 -30.16
N PHE A 7 -39.75 -11.52 -28.83
CA PHE A 7 -38.51 -11.81 -28.10
C PHE A 7 -38.25 -13.29 -27.79
N THR A 8 -39.21 -14.19 -28.05
CA THR A 8 -39.07 -15.64 -27.76
C THR A 8 -38.68 -16.50 -28.96
N LYS A 9 -38.39 -15.93 -30.14
CA LYS A 9 -38.05 -16.73 -31.34
C LYS A 9 -36.56 -16.89 -31.67
N ASN A 10 -35.65 -16.31 -30.89
CA ASN A 10 -34.20 -16.46 -31.14
C ASN A 10 -33.47 -17.49 -30.26
N GLN A 11 -34.15 -18.31 -29.48
CA GLN A 11 -33.51 -19.41 -28.72
C GLN A 11 -33.11 -20.65 -29.57
N GLY A 12 -33.13 -20.54 -30.90
CA GLY A 12 -32.90 -21.69 -31.79
C GLY A 12 -31.50 -21.86 -32.39
N ARG A 13 -30.57 -20.90 -32.23
CA ARG A 13 -29.30 -20.93 -33.01
C ARG A 13 -28.04 -20.60 -32.20
N PHE A 14 -27.80 -21.30 -31.09
CA PHE A 14 -26.44 -21.53 -30.60
C PHE A 14 -26.36 -22.93 -29.97
N ARG A 15 -26.58 -23.96 -30.80
CA ARG A 15 -26.05 -25.31 -30.53
C ARG A 15 -24.66 -25.36 -31.16
N GLY A 16 -23.63 -25.54 -30.35
CA GLY A 16 -22.31 -25.96 -30.82
C GLY A 16 -21.21 -24.90 -30.74
N ALA A 17 -20.78 -24.54 -29.53
CA ALA A 17 -19.39 -24.19 -29.29
C ALA A 17 -19.02 -24.79 -27.93
N GLY A 18 -18.07 -25.73 -27.96
CA GLY A 18 -17.79 -26.66 -26.88
C GLY A 18 -17.55 -25.99 -25.54
N SER A 19 -18.07 -26.61 -24.48
CA SER A 19 -17.69 -26.33 -23.11
C SER A 19 -16.16 -26.40 -22.99
N PHE A 20 -15.54 -25.24 -22.85
CA PHE A 20 -14.14 -25.08 -22.54
C PHE A 20 -13.90 -25.71 -21.16
N ASN A 21 -13.41 -26.95 -21.13
CA ASN A 21 -13.09 -27.66 -19.90
C ASN A 21 -11.61 -27.39 -19.55
N PRO A 22 -11.30 -26.52 -18.57
CA PRO A 22 -9.92 -26.22 -18.19
C PRO A 22 -9.15 -27.44 -17.64
N ALA A 23 -9.81 -28.59 -17.40
CA ALA A 23 -9.13 -29.82 -17.04
C ALA A 23 -8.35 -30.48 -18.19
N ALA A 24 -8.60 -30.11 -19.45
CA ALA A 24 -7.90 -30.71 -20.59
C ALA A 24 -6.44 -30.23 -20.74
N LEU A 25 -6.07 -29.07 -20.19
CA LEU A 25 -4.70 -28.55 -20.24
C LEU A 25 -3.75 -29.22 -19.24
N VAL A 26 -4.27 -29.98 -18.27
CA VAL A 26 -3.45 -30.66 -17.25
C VAL A 26 -2.95 -32.04 -17.71
N ARG A 27 -3.42 -32.56 -18.85
CA ARG A 27 -3.02 -33.91 -19.31
C ARG A 27 -1.84 -33.97 -20.27
N SER A 28 -1.36 -32.86 -20.86
CA SER A 28 -0.26 -32.94 -21.85
C SER A 28 1.15 -32.72 -21.30
N VAL A 29 1.33 -32.49 -19.99
CA VAL A 29 2.67 -32.23 -19.40
C VAL A 29 3.28 -33.46 -18.72
N ASN A 30 2.56 -34.58 -18.61
CA ASN A 30 3.06 -35.79 -17.94
C ASN A 30 3.69 -36.85 -18.86
N ASP A 31 3.73 -36.64 -20.18
CA ASP A 31 4.19 -37.68 -21.13
C ASP A 31 5.70 -37.71 -21.41
N TRP A 32 6.52 -36.94 -20.68
CA TRP A 32 7.98 -37.02 -20.75
C TRP A 32 8.60 -37.86 -19.62
N ARG A 33 7.99 -38.99 -19.29
CA ARG A 33 8.69 -40.05 -18.56
C ARG A 33 9.39 -40.96 -19.55
N GLU A 34 10.69 -40.68 -19.74
CA GLU A 34 11.64 -41.53 -20.44
C GLU A 34 11.39 -43.02 -20.15
N LYS A 35 11.23 -43.76 -21.25
CA LYS A 35 11.11 -45.22 -21.30
C LYS A 35 12.33 -45.86 -20.63
N ARG A 36 12.23 -46.19 -19.34
CA ARG A 36 13.23 -47.05 -18.69
C ARG A 36 13.05 -48.48 -19.22
N PRO A 37 14.12 -49.14 -19.69
CA PRO A 37 14.04 -50.49 -20.23
C PRO A 37 13.65 -51.51 -19.15
N VAL A 38 12.84 -52.46 -19.59
CA VAL A 38 12.31 -53.60 -18.83
C VAL A 38 13.48 -54.44 -18.29
N ALA A 39 13.85 -54.26 -17.04
CA ALA A 39 14.80 -55.13 -16.35
C ALA A 39 14.03 -56.32 -15.76
N VAL A 40 14.32 -57.49 -16.32
CA VAL A 40 13.78 -58.81 -15.98
C VAL A 40 13.87 -59.08 -14.47
N SER A 41 12.76 -59.56 -13.92
CA SER A 41 12.58 -59.97 -12.52
C SER A 41 13.44 -61.19 -12.17
N GLY A 42 14.70 -60.96 -11.81
CA GLY A 42 15.55 -61.96 -11.16
C GLY A 42 15.30 -61.99 -9.66
N ARG A 43 14.46 -62.93 -9.19
CA ARG A 43 14.36 -63.34 -7.78
C ARG A 43 15.73 -63.83 -7.29
N ALA A 44 16.49 -62.99 -6.61
CA ALA A 44 17.65 -63.42 -5.84
C ALA A 44 17.55 -62.86 -4.41
N ASN A 45 17.02 -63.70 -3.55
CA ASN A 45 16.81 -63.49 -2.12
C ASN A 45 18.17 -63.44 -1.40
N ARG A 46 18.87 -62.29 -1.40
CA ARG A 46 20.06 -62.09 -0.56
C ARG A 46 19.74 -61.06 0.53
N LYS A 47 19.48 -61.60 1.72
CA LYS A 47 19.52 -60.93 3.02
C LYS A 47 20.87 -60.20 3.16
N GLY A 48 20.93 -58.95 2.74
CA GLY A 48 21.98 -58.01 3.08
C GLY A 48 21.29 -56.80 3.68
N GLN A 49 21.31 -56.71 5.02
CA GLN A 49 20.92 -55.53 5.78
C GLN A 49 21.83 -54.37 5.33
N ASN A 50 21.42 -53.65 4.28
CA ASN A 50 22.09 -52.43 3.87
C ASN A 50 21.66 -51.32 4.85
N ASP A 51 22.35 -51.27 5.98
CA ASP A 51 22.24 -50.20 6.95
C ASP A 51 22.56 -48.86 6.27
N TRP A 52 21.52 -48.02 6.13
CA TRP A 52 21.56 -46.69 5.51
C TRP A 52 22.59 -45.73 6.14
N ARG A 53 23.21 -46.10 7.27
CA ARG A 53 24.30 -45.37 7.92
C ARG A 53 25.55 -45.22 7.05
N HIS A 54 25.80 -46.14 6.10
CA HIS A 54 26.97 -46.02 5.22
C HIS A 54 26.76 -45.11 4.00
N SER A 55 25.51 -44.88 3.57
CA SER A 55 25.21 -43.95 2.46
C SER A 55 25.45 -42.49 2.86
N THR A 56 25.11 -42.13 4.11
CA THR A 56 25.39 -40.79 4.66
C THR A 56 26.87 -40.54 4.91
N TYR A 57 27.67 -41.58 5.18
CA TYR A 57 29.11 -41.41 5.44
C TYR A 57 29.88 -40.97 4.19
N ARG A 58 29.62 -41.58 3.02
CA ARG A 58 30.25 -41.16 1.75
C ARG A 58 29.86 -39.74 1.33
N SER A 59 28.64 -39.31 1.65
CA SER A 59 28.22 -37.92 1.41
C SER A 59 28.90 -36.91 2.34
N ARG A 60 29.34 -37.29 3.55
CA ARG A 60 30.03 -36.37 4.48
C ARG A 60 31.49 -36.14 4.12
N GLN A 61 32.25 -37.18 3.76
CA GLN A 61 33.67 -37.00 3.41
C GLN A 61 33.88 -36.09 2.19
N ALA A 62 33.00 -36.16 1.18
CA ALA A 62 33.09 -35.26 0.02
C ALA A 62 32.65 -33.81 0.32
N VAL A 63 32.11 -33.54 1.52
CA VAL A 63 31.65 -32.21 1.96
C VAL A 63 32.69 -31.54 2.86
N GLU A 64 33.58 -32.29 3.54
CA GLU A 64 34.61 -31.68 4.40
C GLU A 64 35.59 -30.77 3.63
N LYS A 65 35.95 -31.09 2.38
CA LYS A 65 36.76 -30.18 1.55
C LYS A 65 36.07 -28.83 1.25
N HIS A 66 34.75 -28.75 1.37
CA HIS A 66 33.96 -27.53 1.19
C HIS A 66 33.27 -27.06 2.48
N GLY A 67 33.77 -27.48 3.65
CA GLY A 67 33.14 -27.29 4.96
C GLY A 67 32.92 -25.84 5.40
N THR A 68 33.23 -24.87 4.55
CA THR A 68 33.00 -23.44 4.75
C THR A 68 31.58 -23.00 4.33
N TRP A 69 30.95 -23.70 3.39
CA TRP A 69 29.65 -23.30 2.83
C TRP A 69 28.45 -23.83 3.60
N SER A 70 27.47 -22.96 3.82
CA SER A 70 26.21 -23.27 4.51
C SER A 70 25.04 -22.63 3.78
N PHE A 71 23.93 -23.37 3.68
CA PHE A 71 22.64 -22.86 3.24
C PHE A 71 21.79 -22.57 4.46
N LEU A 72 21.30 -21.34 4.58
CA LEU A 72 20.46 -20.89 5.68
C LEU A 72 19.02 -20.72 5.21
N THR A 73 18.10 -21.09 6.09
CA THR A 73 16.65 -20.86 5.94
C THR A 73 16.15 -20.14 7.17
N VAL A 74 15.47 -19.01 6.96
CA VAL A 74 15.00 -18.09 8.01
C VAL A 74 13.49 -17.93 7.87
N LYS A 75 12.77 -18.11 8.97
CA LYS A 75 11.31 -17.89 9.01
C LYS A 75 10.84 -17.46 10.41
N PRO A 76 9.79 -16.63 10.52
CA PRO A 76 9.03 -16.02 9.42
C PRO A 76 9.70 -14.75 8.88
N VAL A 77 9.76 -14.59 7.55
CA VAL A 77 10.27 -13.39 6.87
C VAL A 77 9.36 -13.03 5.69
N SER A 78 8.90 -11.78 5.62
CA SER A 78 8.23 -11.21 4.44
C SER A 78 9.20 -10.35 3.61
N ALA A 79 8.82 -10.01 2.38
CA ALA A 79 9.61 -9.11 1.52
C ALA A 79 9.98 -7.79 2.24
N ASN A 80 9.00 -7.19 2.92
CA ASN A 80 9.17 -5.92 3.63
C ASN A 80 10.07 -6.05 4.88
N SER A 81 10.09 -7.21 5.53
CA SER A 81 10.93 -7.43 6.71
C SER A 81 12.34 -7.89 6.37
N ALA A 82 12.59 -8.38 5.16
CA ALA A 82 13.85 -9.03 4.79
C ALA A 82 15.07 -8.14 5.02
N LYS A 83 15.01 -6.86 4.62
CA LYS A 83 16.09 -5.88 4.85
C LYS A 83 16.41 -5.73 6.35
N GLN A 84 15.39 -5.63 7.20
CA GLN A 84 15.56 -5.52 8.65
C GLN A 84 16.12 -6.81 9.26
N VAL A 85 15.62 -7.96 8.81
CA VAL A 85 16.12 -9.27 9.29
C VAL A 85 17.60 -9.45 8.95
N LEU A 86 18.02 -9.10 7.73
CA LEU A 86 19.42 -9.16 7.32
C LEU A 86 20.30 -8.18 8.13
N GLN A 87 19.77 -7.00 8.44
CA GLN A 87 20.46 -6.01 9.28
C GLN A 87 20.62 -6.51 10.72
N SER A 88 19.58 -7.05 11.35
CA SER A 88 19.67 -7.65 12.69
C SER A 88 20.62 -8.85 12.72
N MET A 89 20.68 -9.65 11.65
CA MET A 89 21.67 -10.73 11.52
C MET A 89 23.10 -10.20 11.45
N LYS A 90 23.33 -9.11 10.71
CA LYS A 90 24.64 -8.45 10.66
C LYS A 90 25.05 -7.94 12.04
N GLU A 91 24.13 -7.32 12.77
CA GLU A 91 24.36 -6.83 14.14
C GLU A 91 24.69 -7.97 15.13
N LEU A 92 23.96 -9.09 15.06
CA LEU A 92 24.23 -10.27 15.88
C LEU A 92 25.61 -10.89 15.62
N LEU A 93 26.12 -10.77 14.40
CA LEU A 93 27.43 -11.28 14.01
C LEU A 93 28.58 -10.35 14.41
N GLY A 94 28.30 -9.08 14.69
CA GLY A 94 29.31 -8.07 15.03
C GLY A 94 30.39 -7.98 13.94
N ASN A 95 31.62 -8.31 14.30
CA ASN A 95 32.79 -8.24 13.41
C ASN A 95 32.96 -9.46 12.49
N VAL A 96 32.11 -10.49 12.62
CA VAL A 96 32.20 -11.67 11.75
C VAL A 96 31.70 -11.32 10.34
N PRO A 97 32.48 -11.53 9.26
CA PRO A 97 32.06 -11.20 7.91
C PRO A 97 30.75 -11.88 7.50
N PHE A 98 29.76 -11.07 7.12
CA PHE A 98 28.42 -11.50 6.73
C PHE A 98 28.10 -11.07 5.29
N ILE A 99 28.13 -12.03 4.37
CA ILE A 99 27.82 -11.83 2.95
C ILE A 99 26.78 -12.89 2.56
N PRO A 100 25.48 -12.60 2.69
CA PRO A 100 24.41 -13.49 2.27
C PRO A 100 24.27 -13.48 0.73
N LEU A 101 24.40 -14.66 0.12
CA LEU A 101 24.46 -14.81 -1.34
C LEU A 101 23.19 -15.47 -1.88
N PHE A 102 22.71 -14.99 -3.03
CA PHE A 102 21.48 -15.45 -3.69
C PHE A 102 20.27 -15.47 -2.75
N ILE A 103 20.01 -14.34 -2.11
CA ILE A 103 18.86 -14.21 -1.22
C ILE A 103 17.59 -14.46 -2.01
N LYS A 104 16.79 -15.41 -1.56
CA LYS A 104 15.46 -15.72 -2.08
C LYS A 104 14.43 -15.56 -0.98
N ILE A 105 13.37 -14.82 -1.26
CA ILE A 105 12.24 -14.61 -0.36
C ILE A 105 11.03 -15.31 -0.97
N GLY A 106 10.61 -16.41 -0.36
CA GLY A 106 9.44 -17.18 -0.80
C GLY A 106 8.13 -16.59 -0.27
N GLY A 107 7.05 -16.72 -1.04
CA GLY A 107 5.70 -16.29 -0.63
C GLY A 107 5.12 -17.05 0.57
N ASN A 108 5.78 -18.12 1.02
CA ASN A 108 5.47 -18.87 2.23
C ASN A 108 6.07 -18.26 3.52
N GLY A 109 6.64 -17.05 3.45
CA GLY A 109 7.24 -16.38 4.59
C GLY A 109 8.62 -16.92 4.97
N VAL A 110 9.35 -17.47 4.00
CA VAL A 110 10.68 -18.07 4.20
C VAL A 110 11.72 -17.30 3.37
N MET A 111 12.79 -16.87 4.02
CA MET A 111 13.97 -16.34 3.36
C MET A 111 15.07 -17.40 3.34
N SER A 112 15.80 -17.51 2.25
CA SER A 112 16.93 -18.44 2.12
C SER A 112 18.10 -17.81 1.39
N PHE A 113 19.32 -18.18 1.78
CA PHE A 113 20.56 -17.65 1.19
C PHE A 113 21.74 -18.57 1.54
N TYR A 114 22.87 -18.35 0.88
CA TYR A 114 24.12 -19.07 1.13
C TYR A 114 25.12 -18.19 1.89
N LEU A 115 25.91 -18.83 2.75
CA LEU A 115 27.07 -18.24 3.43
C LEU A 115 28.31 -19.08 3.15
N LYS A 116 29.40 -18.43 2.74
CA LYS A 116 30.74 -19.03 2.61
C LYS A 116 31.48 -19.09 3.95
N ASN A 117 31.00 -18.38 4.97
CA ASN A 117 31.62 -18.32 6.27
C ASN A 117 30.93 -19.28 7.26
N LYS A 118 31.61 -20.38 7.62
CA LYS A 118 31.10 -21.39 8.56
C LYS A 118 30.81 -20.78 9.93
N THR A 119 31.69 -19.92 10.45
CA THR A 119 31.52 -19.33 11.79
C THR A 119 30.30 -18.43 11.81
N ALA A 120 30.11 -17.58 10.80
CA ALA A 120 28.90 -16.77 10.65
C ALA A 120 27.63 -17.65 10.62
N ALA A 121 27.67 -18.74 9.86
CA ALA A 121 26.54 -19.66 9.76
C ALA A 121 26.24 -20.39 11.07
N ASP A 122 27.27 -20.83 11.82
CA ASP A 122 27.12 -21.48 13.13
C ASP A 122 26.57 -20.50 14.18
N THR A 123 27.11 -19.28 14.23
CA THR A 123 26.63 -18.23 15.15
C THR A 123 25.16 -17.89 14.88
N LEU A 124 24.77 -17.68 13.61
CA LEU A 124 23.38 -17.40 13.28
C LEU A 124 22.43 -18.55 13.62
N ALA A 125 22.85 -19.80 13.39
CA ALA A 125 22.06 -20.98 13.75
C ALA A 125 21.88 -21.12 15.27
N ALA A 126 22.94 -20.82 16.05
CA ALA A 126 22.89 -20.81 17.51
C ALA A 126 22.01 -19.68 18.07
N CYS A 127 21.99 -18.52 17.40
CA CYS A 127 21.18 -17.36 17.76
C CYS A 127 19.74 -17.43 17.24
N SER A 128 19.26 -18.59 16.76
CA SER A 128 17.89 -18.72 16.23
C SER A 128 16.83 -18.22 17.23
N SER A 129 16.97 -18.43 18.53
CA SER A 129 16.00 -17.92 19.49
C SER A 129 16.13 -16.40 19.73
N SER A 130 17.33 -15.84 19.59
CA SER A 130 17.67 -14.45 19.93
C SER A 130 17.39 -13.44 18.81
N ALA A 131 17.40 -13.88 17.55
CA ALA A 131 17.08 -13.02 16.42
C ALA A 131 15.56 -12.76 16.37
N SER A 132 15.15 -11.48 16.46
CA SER A 132 13.75 -11.09 16.50
C SER A 132 13.39 -10.13 15.37
N THR A 133 12.17 -10.23 14.87
CA THR A 133 11.58 -9.19 14.00
C THR A 133 11.07 -8.01 14.82
N LYS A 134 10.81 -6.84 14.21
CA LYS A 134 10.14 -5.70 14.87
C LYS A 134 8.86 -6.08 15.65
N ARG A 135 8.20 -7.18 15.30
CA ARG A 135 6.98 -7.67 15.97
C ARG A 135 7.27 -8.59 17.18
N GLY A 136 8.51 -8.69 17.66
CA GLY A 136 8.86 -9.55 18.80
C GLY A 136 8.80 -11.05 18.50
N LYS A 137 8.56 -11.45 17.24
CA LYS A 137 8.56 -12.87 16.85
C LYS A 137 9.99 -13.34 16.64
N SER A 138 10.38 -14.34 17.43
CA SER A 138 11.64 -15.08 17.31
C SER A 138 11.75 -15.75 15.93
N LEU A 139 12.93 -15.66 15.32
CA LEU A 139 13.22 -16.16 13.98
C LEU A 139 13.80 -17.57 14.03
N SER A 140 13.10 -18.58 13.52
CA SER A 140 13.76 -19.88 13.33
C SER A 140 14.80 -19.79 12.21
N ILE A 141 16.07 -20.03 12.53
CA ILE A 141 17.22 -20.02 11.61
C ILE A 141 17.72 -21.46 11.54
N TRP A 142 17.57 -22.08 10.37
CA TRP A 142 18.00 -23.44 10.13
C TRP A 142 19.21 -23.44 9.20
N LYS A 143 20.28 -24.12 9.63
CA LYS A 143 21.53 -24.27 8.87
C LYS A 143 21.62 -25.67 8.30
N ARG A 144 22.03 -25.77 7.04
CA ARG A 144 22.48 -27.01 6.40
C ARG A 144 23.85 -26.79 5.76
N ILE A 145 24.79 -27.70 6.01
CA ILE A 145 26.07 -27.69 5.27
C ILE A 145 25.75 -27.97 3.78
N SER A 146 26.25 -27.12 2.89
CA SER A 146 25.98 -27.21 1.46
C SER A 146 27.28 -27.08 0.67
N LYS A 147 27.34 -27.70 -0.50
CA LYS A 147 28.33 -27.30 -1.51
C LYS A 147 27.87 -25.98 -2.17
N PRO A 148 28.77 -25.17 -2.72
CA PRO A 148 28.34 -24.09 -3.61
C PRO A 148 27.48 -24.70 -4.73
N PRO A 149 26.37 -24.05 -5.14
CA PRO A 149 25.47 -24.62 -6.15
C PRO A 149 26.07 -24.62 -7.57
N PHE A 150 27.30 -24.16 -7.73
CA PHE A 150 28.06 -24.05 -8.97
C PHE A 150 29.56 -24.20 -8.70
N ALA A 151 30.34 -24.45 -9.76
CA ALA A 151 31.79 -24.44 -9.69
C ALA A 151 32.31 -23.00 -9.50
N LEU A 152 33.05 -22.78 -8.41
CA LEU A 152 33.73 -21.52 -8.12
C LEU A 152 34.92 -21.32 -9.08
N LEU A 153 35.36 -20.07 -9.20
CA LEU A 153 36.61 -19.75 -9.88
C LEU A 153 37.79 -20.28 -9.05
N ASP A 154 38.81 -20.80 -9.72
CA ASP A 154 40.05 -21.22 -9.06
C ASP A 154 40.94 -20.01 -8.71
N GLY A 155 42.08 -20.27 -8.04
CA GLY A 155 42.99 -19.21 -7.61
C GLY A 155 43.57 -18.40 -8.76
N ALA A 156 43.98 -19.04 -9.86
CA ALA A 156 44.55 -18.36 -11.01
C ALA A 156 43.51 -17.48 -11.72
N GLN A 157 42.28 -17.98 -11.85
CA GLN A 157 41.14 -17.24 -12.37
C GLN A 157 40.78 -16.03 -11.50
N CYS A 158 40.86 -16.17 -10.17
CA CYS A 158 40.64 -15.06 -9.25
C CYS A 158 41.72 -13.97 -9.40
N GLU A 159 42.99 -14.35 -9.54
CA GLU A 159 44.09 -13.37 -9.74
C GLU A 159 43.99 -12.65 -11.09
N LEU A 160 43.60 -13.36 -12.16
CA LEU A 160 43.31 -12.74 -13.45
C LEU A 160 42.19 -11.70 -13.32
N MET A 161 41.09 -12.06 -12.65
CA MET A 161 39.98 -11.14 -12.45
C MET A 161 40.37 -9.94 -11.58
N LYS A 162 41.17 -10.13 -10.53
CA LYS A 162 41.72 -9.01 -9.73
C LYS A 162 42.50 -8.04 -10.60
N THR A 163 43.36 -8.54 -11.49
CA THR A 163 44.17 -7.71 -12.39
C THR A 163 43.29 -6.86 -13.30
N VAL A 164 42.25 -7.47 -13.88
CA VAL A 164 41.26 -6.77 -14.73
C VAL A 164 40.49 -5.71 -13.94
N LEU A 165 40.05 -6.04 -12.73
CA LEU A 165 39.32 -5.10 -11.87
C LEU A 165 40.17 -3.90 -11.45
N LEU A 166 41.45 -4.11 -11.11
CA LEU A 166 42.38 -3.03 -10.77
C LEU A 166 42.60 -2.08 -11.95
N ARG A 167 42.72 -2.60 -13.18
CA ARG A 167 42.83 -1.77 -14.39
C ARG A 167 41.56 -0.97 -14.67
N ARG A 168 40.39 -1.54 -14.37
CA ARG A 168 39.07 -0.94 -14.57
C ARG A 168 38.60 -0.04 -13.43
N TYR A 169 39.41 0.09 -12.37
CA TYR A 169 39.10 0.91 -11.21
C TYR A 169 39.77 2.28 -11.32
N ASP A 170 38.97 3.33 -11.19
CA ASP A 170 39.41 4.71 -11.08
C ASP A 170 39.34 5.16 -9.62
N SER A 171 40.52 5.29 -9.01
CA SER A 171 40.67 5.69 -7.61
C SER A 171 40.26 7.14 -7.35
N ALA A 172 40.42 8.04 -8.33
CA ALA A 172 40.08 9.45 -8.17
C ALA A 172 38.57 9.66 -8.05
N ARG A 173 37.79 8.93 -8.86
CA ARG A 173 36.32 8.96 -8.84
C ARG A 173 35.70 7.95 -7.89
N GLN A 174 36.49 7.05 -7.32
CA GLN A 174 35.99 5.86 -6.62
C GLN A 174 34.97 5.11 -7.49
N PHE A 175 35.36 4.89 -8.76
CA PHE A 175 34.54 4.38 -9.83
C PHE A 175 35.06 3.03 -10.30
N LEU A 176 34.17 2.05 -10.45
CA LEU A 176 34.51 0.74 -11.00
C LEU A 176 33.76 0.49 -12.31
N ASN A 177 34.51 0.36 -13.40
CA ASN A 177 33.96 0.09 -14.71
C ASN A 177 33.80 -1.41 -14.97
N LEU A 178 32.58 -1.93 -14.83
CA LEU A 178 32.20 -3.30 -15.18
C LEU A 178 31.36 -3.33 -16.47
N SER A 179 31.43 -2.31 -17.32
CA SER A 179 30.77 -2.32 -18.62
C SER A 179 31.30 -3.47 -19.49
N ASN A 180 30.39 -4.20 -20.13
CA ASN A 180 30.69 -5.33 -21.01
C ASN A 180 31.78 -6.28 -20.43
N PHE A 181 31.67 -6.61 -19.13
CA PHE A 181 32.76 -7.22 -18.36
C PHE A 181 33.17 -8.60 -18.89
N GLY A 182 32.21 -9.38 -19.39
CA GLY A 182 32.47 -10.72 -19.92
C GLY A 182 33.36 -10.74 -21.17
N GLU A 183 33.41 -9.63 -21.90
CA GLU A 183 34.15 -9.47 -23.16
C GLU A 183 35.47 -8.69 -22.97
N ASP A 184 36.00 -8.62 -21.75
CA ASP A 184 37.30 -8.01 -21.51
C ASP A 184 38.41 -8.74 -22.29
N GLU A 185 39.30 -7.98 -22.92
CA GLU A 185 40.39 -8.51 -23.74
C GLU A 185 41.24 -9.55 -23.01
N SER A 186 41.49 -9.35 -21.71
CA SER A 186 42.26 -10.29 -20.90
C SER A 186 41.50 -11.61 -20.72
N PHE A 187 40.18 -11.58 -20.58
CA PHE A 187 39.39 -12.81 -20.50
C PHE A 187 39.37 -13.58 -21.82
N ILE A 188 39.31 -12.86 -22.94
CA ILE A 188 39.38 -13.43 -24.29
C ILE A 188 40.76 -14.07 -24.53
N GLU A 189 41.84 -13.37 -24.19
CA GLU A 189 43.23 -13.83 -24.34
C GLU A 189 43.47 -15.15 -23.58
N TYR A 190 43.06 -15.21 -22.31
CA TYR A 190 43.18 -16.41 -21.48
C TYR A 190 42.05 -17.44 -21.73
N ARG A 191 41.15 -17.18 -22.70
CA ARG A 191 40.01 -18.04 -23.06
C ARG A 191 39.11 -18.40 -21.88
N VAL A 192 38.89 -17.46 -20.99
CA VAL A 192 37.97 -17.59 -19.85
C VAL A 192 36.69 -16.80 -20.11
N ASN A 193 35.54 -17.37 -19.73
CA ASN A 193 34.24 -16.74 -19.90
C ASN A 193 33.69 -16.27 -18.55
N PHE A 194 33.87 -14.98 -18.24
CA PHE A 194 33.50 -14.37 -16.95
C PHE A 194 32.38 -13.31 -17.07
N PRO A 195 31.18 -13.67 -17.55
CA PRO A 195 30.06 -12.74 -17.59
C PRO A 195 29.55 -12.52 -16.16
N ILE A 196 29.17 -11.30 -15.83
CA ILE A 196 28.79 -10.92 -14.47
C ILE A 196 27.49 -11.60 -13.99
N ASN A 197 26.62 -11.99 -14.92
CA ASN A 197 25.39 -12.74 -14.64
C ASN A 197 25.66 -14.21 -14.25
N ARG A 198 26.91 -14.67 -14.30
CA ARG A 198 27.30 -15.99 -13.80
C ARG A 198 27.54 -15.88 -12.30
N ALA A 199 26.83 -16.72 -11.57
CA ALA A 199 26.89 -16.81 -10.12
C ALA A 199 28.33 -16.88 -9.58
N ALA A 200 29.18 -17.75 -10.13
CA ALA A 200 30.59 -17.88 -9.73
C ALA A 200 31.41 -16.59 -9.87
N VAL A 201 31.17 -15.83 -10.94
CA VAL A 201 31.87 -14.59 -11.25
C VAL A 201 31.43 -13.50 -10.29
N SER A 202 30.12 -13.32 -10.10
CA SER A 202 29.56 -12.32 -9.17
C SER A 202 30.02 -12.53 -7.73
N ILE A 203 30.21 -13.79 -7.30
CA ILE A 203 30.76 -14.09 -5.97
C ILE A 203 32.22 -13.75 -5.87
N ALA A 204 33.02 -14.17 -6.85
CA ALA A 204 34.44 -13.87 -6.84
C ALA A 204 34.66 -12.35 -6.88
N LEU A 205 33.81 -11.61 -7.61
CA LEU A 205 33.79 -10.14 -7.61
C LEU A 205 33.49 -9.59 -6.21
N ALA A 206 32.42 -10.07 -5.56
CA ALA A 206 32.09 -9.68 -4.20
C ALA A 206 33.24 -9.98 -3.21
N ASP A 207 33.85 -11.17 -3.29
CA ASP A 207 34.97 -11.58 -2.44
C ASP A 207 36.20 -10.67 -2.62
N ILE A 208 36.50 -10.24 -3.85
CA ILE A 208 37.62 -9.32 -4.15
C ILE A 208 37.34 -7.92 -3.61
N LEU A 209 36.13 -7.41 -3.79
CA LEU A 209 35.72 -6.09 -3.28
C LEU A 209 35.73 -6.07 -1.75
N CYS A 210 35.27 -7.15 -1.11
CA CYS A 210 35.31 -7.27 0.34
C CYS A 210 36.74 -7.37 0.91
N GLN A 211 37.72 -7.84 0.13
CA GLN A 211 39.14 -7.86 0.53
C GLN A 211 39.85 -6.52 0.34
N ASN A 212 39.36 -5.68 -0.58
CA ASN A 212 39.89 -4.34 -0.84
C ASN A 212 38.77 -3.32 -0.61
N PRO A 213 38.44 -2.99 0.65
CA PRO A 213 37.34 -2.09 0.99
C PRO A 213 37.72 -0.64 0.65
N ALA A 214 37.80 -0.33 -0.64
CA ALA A 214 37.75 1.03 -1.12
C ALA A 214 36.29 1.53 -1.01
N THR A 215 36.11 2.82 -0.72
CA THR A 215 34.79 3.46 -0.66
C THR A 215 34.24 3.64 -2.06
N LEU A 216 33.77 2.57 -2.68
CA LEU A 216 33.21 2.60 -4.03
C LEU A 216 31.94 3.46 -4.05
N VAL A 217 31.93 4.49 -4.89
CA VAL A 217 30.83 5.47 -5.00
C VAL A 217 30.00 5.21 -6.26
N GLU A 218 30.66 4.84 -7.36
CA GLU A 218 30.04 4.65 -8.67
C GLU A 218 30.40 3.29 -9.27
N ILE A 219 29.40 2.59 -9.81
CA ILE A 219 29.59 1.34 -10.53
C ILE A 219 28.91 1.44 -11.89
N ASP A 220 29.65 1.13 -12.94
CA ASP A 220 29.09 0.94 -14.28
C ASP A 220 28.92 -0.56 -14.57
N LEU A 221 27.68 -1.00 -14.75
CA LEU A 221 27.28 -2.36 -15.11
C LEU A 221 26.62 -2.43 -16.49
N SER A 222 26.88 -1.44 -17.35
CA SER A 222 26.29 -1.34 -18.68
C SER A 222 26.67 -2.50 -19.60
N CYS A 223 25.83 -2.80 -20.58
CA CYS A 223 26.11 -3.76 -21.66
C CYS A 223 26.50 -5.17 -21.19
N ASN A 224 25.91 -5.66 -20.09
CA ASN A 224 26.18 -7.00 -19.53
C ASN A 224 25.05 -8.01 -19.77
N ALA A 225 24.09 -7.67 -20.64
CA ALA A 225 22.90 -8.47 -20.92
C ALA A 225 22.14 -8.90 -19.64
N LEU A 226 22.09 -8.02 -18.64
CA LEU A 226 21.41 -8.28 -17.37
C LEU A 226 19.90 -8.28 -17.57
N ARG A 227 19.26 -9.43 -17.35
CA ARG A 227 17.79 -9.54 -17.25
C ARG A 227 17.32 -9.55 -15.80
N ALA A 228 18.10 -10.22 -14.94
CA ALA A 228 17.82 -10.41 -13.53
C ALA A 228 18.98 -9.86 -12.70
N LEU A 229 18.66 -9.22 -11.58
CA LEU A 229 19.64 -8.49 -10.75
C LEU A 229 20.09 -9.25 -9.50
N ASP A 230 19.74 -10.54 -9.36
CA ASP A 230 20.12 -11.37 -8.20
C ASP A 230 21.64 -11.47 -8.01
N ASN A 231 22.39 -11.57 -9.10
CA ASN A 231 23.86 -11.65 -9.04
C ASN A 231 24.48 -10.28 -8.69
N VAL A 232 23.88 -9.19 -9.17
CA VAL A 232 24.31 -7.82 -8.86
C VAL A 232 24.03 -7.50 -7.39
N ALA A 233 22.93 -8.00 -6.84
CA ALA A 233 22.57 -7.81 -5.43
C ALA A 233 23.62 -8.39 -4.46
N ASN A 234 24.47 -9.33 -4.88
CA ASN A 234 25.59 -9.79 -4.07
C ASN A 234 26.60 -8.66 -3.73
N LEU A 235 26.63 -7.59 -4.53
CA LEU A 235 27.53 -6.44 -4.33
C LEU A 235 27.04 -5.49 -3.22
N LEU A 236 25.76 -5.56 -2.82
CA LEU A 236 25.18 -4.66 -1.83
C LEU A 236 25.93 -4.69 -0.48
N PHE A 237 26.45 -5.86 -0.10
CA PHE A 237 27.14 -6.05 1.18
C PHE A 237 28.61 -5.64 1.15
N CYS A 238 29.28 -5.77 -0.01
CA CYS A 238 30.70 -5.41 -0.15
C CYS A 238 30.91 -3.97 -0.63
N ALA A 239 29.92 -3.37 -1.28
CA ALA A 239 29.97 -1.98 -1.75
C ALA A 239 28.72 -1.20 -1.27
N PRO A 240 28.53 -1.02 0.06
CA PRO A 240 27.33 -0.37 0.59
C PRO A 240 27.26 1.13 0.32
N SER A 241 28.39 1.78 0.00
CA SER A 241 28.53 3.22 -0.24
C SER A 241 28.16 3.68 -1.65
N VAL A 242 27.74 2.76 -2.53
CA VAL A 242 27.40 3.09 -3.91
C VAL A 242 26.18 4.00 -3.96
N THR A 243 26.35 5.14 -4.62
CA THR A 243 25.30 6.15 -4.83
C THR A 243 25.04 6.42 -6.31
N ARG A 244 25.91 5.96 -7.20
CA ARG A 244 25.76 6.12 -8.66
C ARG A 244 25.86 4.77 -9.34
N LEU A 245 24.88 4.44 -10.18
CA LEU A 245 24.81 3.13 -10.84
C LEU A 245 24.42 3.29 -12.30
N ASP A 246 25.23 2.75 -13.20
CA ASP A 246 24.87 2.64 -14.62
C ASP A 246 24.43 1.20 -14.95
N LEU A 247 23.20 1.04 -15.43
CA LEU A 247 22.64 -0.24 -15.91
C LEU A 247 22.27 -0.15 -17.39
N SER A 248 22.77 0.82 -18.15
CA SER A 248 22.41 1.04 -19.54
C SER A 248 22.77 -0.15 -20.45
N GLY A 249 22.02 -0.34 -21.55
CA GLY A 249 22.30 -1.42 -22.50
C GLY A 249 22.11 -2.84 -21.94
N ASN A 250 21.32 -2.98 -20.88
CA ASN A 250 20.91 -4.28 -20.34
C ASN A 250 19.50 -4.65 -20.81
N VAL A 251 18.98 -5.81 -20.40
CA VAL A 251 17.68 -6.35 -20.84
C VAL A 251 16.71 -6.50 -19.67
N ILE A 252 16.76 -5.56 -18.73
CA ILE A 252 15.87 -5.54 -17.56
C ILE A 252 14.47 -5.21 -18.05
N THR A 253 13.50 -6.10 -17.81
CA THR A 253 12.12 -5.94 -18.30
C THR A 253 11.11 -5.52 -17.24
N SER A 254 11.45 -5.65 -15.95
CA SER A 254 10.54 -5.40 -14.83
C SER A 254 11.20 -4.46 -13.83
N ILE A 255 10.43 -3.49 -13.31
CA ILE A 255 10.89 -2.63 -12.22
C ILE A 255 11.08 -3.39 -10.90
N GLU A 256 10.41 -4.54 -10.74
CA GLU A 256 10.57 -5.41 -9.57
C GLU A 256 12.01 -5.94 -9.44
N GLU A 257 12.75 -6.05 -10.55
CA GLU A 257 14.17 -6.42 -10.51
C GLU A 257 15.01 -5.35 -9.79
N LEU A 258 14.65 -4.07 -9.93
CA LEU A 258 15.34 -2.96 -9.27
C LEU A 258 15.10 -2.95 -7.75
N GLU A 259 13.99 -3.52 -7.27
CA GLU A 259 13.72 -3.66 -5.82
C GLU A 259 14.80 -4.49 -5.13
N LYS A 260 15.45 -5.41 -5.86
CA LYS A 260 16.57 -6.22 -5.35
C LYS A 260 17.78 -5.35 -4.96
N LEU A 261 17.91 -4.17 -5.55
CA LEU A 261 18.99 -3.21 -5.30
C LEU A 261 18.59 -2.07 -4.34
N SER A 262 17.38 -2.09 -3.77
CA SER A 262 16.82 -1.07 -2.85
C SER A 262 17.61 -0.85 -1.54
N SER A 263 18.68 -1.62 -1.30
CA SER A 263 19.59 -1.35 -0.18
C SER A 263 20.62 -0.26 -0.49
N TRP A 264 20.87 0.04 -1.77
CA TRP A 264 21.68 1.19 -2.15
C TRP A 264 20.89 2.49 -2.07
N ASN A 265 21.58 3.52 -1.59
CA ASN A 265 21.08 4.89 -1.49
C ASN A 265 21.43 5.65 -2.77
N LEU A 266 20.89 5.19 -3.90
CA LEU A 266 21.24 5.76 -5.21
C LEU A 266 20.74 7.20 -5.35
N VAL A 267 21.65 8.08 -5.79
CA VAL A 267 21.41 9.47 -6.18
C VAL A 267 21.39 9.61 -7.71
N ALA A 268 22.13 8.77 -8.43
CA ALA A 268 22.11 8.71 -9.88
C ALA A 268 21.94 7.27 -10.40
N LEU A 269 21.06 7.09 -11.39
CA LEU A 269 20.78 5.80 -12.03
C LEU A 269 20.68 5.98 -13.55
N SER A 270 21.35 5.14 -14.33
CA SER A 270 21.11 5.04 -15.78
C SER A 270 20.40 3.74 -16.11
N LEU A 271 19.25 3.82 -16.78
CA LEU A 271 18.46 2.71 -17.33
C LEU A 271 18.28 2.80 -18.85
N ARG A 272 18.97 3.71 -19.55
CA ARG A 272 18.99 3.80 -21.02
C ARG A 272 19.10 2.42 -21.67
N ASP A 273 18.37 2.25 -22.77
CA ASP A 273 18.39 1.01 -23.56
C ASP A 273 17.96 -0.24 -22.79
N ASN A 274 17.15 -0.11 -21.73
CA ASN A 274 16.48 -1.24 -21.07
C ASN A 274 14.97 -1.29 -21.38
N PRO A 275 14.38 -2.49 -21.57
CA PRO A 275 12.94 -2.65 -21.77
C PRO A 275 12.05 -2.20 -20.60
N VAL A 276 12.61 -2.05 -19.39
CA VAL A 276 11.86 -1.67 -18.18
C VAL A 276 11.10 -0.37 -18.35
N LEU A 277 11.65 0.60 -19.10
CA LEU A 277 10.99 1.87 -19.40
C LEU A 277 9.73 1.66 -20.27
N HIS A 278 9.68 0.61 -21.09
CA HIS A 278 8.51 0.24 -21.88
C HIS A 278 7.51 -0.62 -21.11
N SER A 279 7.89 -1.24 -19.99
CA SER A 279 6.99 -2.09 -19.20
C SER A 279 5.78 -1.33 -18.63
N PHE A 280 5.88 0.00 -18.57
CA PHE A 280 4.82 0.91 -18.14
C PHE A 280 3.78 1.23 -19.21
N LYS A 281 3.81 0.56 -20.38
CA LYS A 281 2.73 0.64 -21.36
C LYS A 281 1.41 0.23 -20.70
N LEU A 282 0.64 1.24 -20.28
CA LEU A 282 -0.79 1.12 -20.02
C LEU A 282 -1.37 0.36 -21.20
N LYS A 283 -2.22 -0.63 -20.92
CA LYS A 283 -2.93 -1.38 -21.97
C LYS A 283 -3.44 -0.37 -23.00
N PRO A 284 -3.23 -0.58 -24.31
CA PRO A 284 -3.49 0.42 -25.35
C PRO A 284 -4.98 0.81 -25.49
N GLN A 285 -5.88 0.31 -24.64
CA GLN A 285 -7.28 0.70 -24.59
C GLN A 285 -7.50 2.11 -24.02
N LEU A 286 -6.52 2.69 -23.32
CA LEU A 286 -6.55 4.11 -22.99
C LEU A 286 -5.77 4.86 -24.07
N GLY A 287 -6.50 5.35 -25.07
CA GLY A 287 -5.95 6.03 -26.24
C GLY A 287 -4.94 7.11 -25.86
N SER A 288 -3.81 7.14 -26.57
CA SER A 288 -2.82 8.22 -26.63
C SER A 288 -2.59 9.05 -25.35
N TYR A 289 -2.67 8.46 -24.16
CA TYR A 289 -2.16 9.13 -22.98
C TYR A 289 -0.66 9.20 -23.15
N SER A 290 -0.21 10.45 -23.27
CA SER A 290 1.15 10.90 -23.50
C SER A 290 2.18 10.07 -22.75
N CYS A 291 3.29 9.72 -23.42
CA CYS A 291 4.47 9.08 -22.83
C CYS A 291 4.86 9.66 -21.46
N GLN A 292 4.55 10.93 -21.20
CA GLN A 292 4.73 11.63 -19.92
C GLN A 292 4.05 10.96 -18.71
N LEU A 293 2.81 10.45 -18.80
CA LEU A 293 2.15 9.82 -17.63
C LEU A 293 2.75 8.45 -17.29
N ILE A 294 3.15 7.72 -18.33
CA ILE A 294 3.84 6.43 -18.23
C ILE A 294 5.20 6.63 -17.56
N GLU A 295 5.95 7.63 -18.01
CA GLU A 295 7.23 8.04 -17.41
C GLU A 295 7.04 8.53 -15.97
N ALA A 296 6.01 9.33 -15.68
CA ALA A 296 5.70 9.80 -14.34
C ALA A 296 5.39 8.64 -13.37
N PHE A 297 4.62 7.65 -13.81
CA PHE A 297 4.32 6.47 -12.99
C PHE A 297 5.56 5.59 -12.78
N ALA A 298 6.33 5.35 -13.85
CA ALA A 298 7.61 4.66 -13.77
C ALA A 298 8.54 5.32 -12.76
N PHE A 299 8.60 6.65 -12.83
CA PHE A 299 9.43 7.46 -11.99
C PHE A 299 8.97 7.47 -10.53
N SER A 300 7.66 7.61 -10.27
CA SER A 300 7.10 7.47 -8.93
C SER A 300 7.47 6.12 -8.32
N ARG A 301 7.42 5.03 -9.10
CA ARG A 301 7.84 3.70 -8.65
C ARG A 301 9.35 3.61 -8.43
N LEU A 302 10.18 4.29 -9.23
CA LEU A 302 11.63 4.36 -9.00
C LEU A 302 11.96 5.12 -7.71
N LEU A 303 11.26 6.22 -7.41
CA LEU A 303 11.44 6.97 -6.16
C LEU A 303 11.00 6.17 -4.92
N GLU A 304 10.03 5.28 -5.05
CA GLU A 304 9.69 4.34 -3.97
C GLU A 304 10.84 3.35 -3.67
N ILE A 305 11.62 2.96 -4.69
CA ILE A 305 12.75 2.04 -4.56
C ILE A 305 14.03 2.77 -4.11
N PHE A 306 14.29 3.94 -4.70
CA PHE A 306 15.46 4.79 -4.47
C PHE A 306 15.02 6.21 -4.09
N PRO A 307 14.66 6.45 -2.82
CA PRO A 307 14.10 7.74 -2.39
C PRO A 307 15.05 8.94 -2.52
N LEU A 308 16.36 8.69 -2.66
CA LEU A 308 17.39 9.72 -2.80
C LEU A 308 17.77 10.00 -4.26
N LEU A 309 17.10 9.36 -5.22
CA LEU A 309 17.41 9.48 -6.64
C LEU A 309 17.09 10.90 -7.14
N LYS A 310 18.09 11.56 -7.71
CA LYS A 310 17.99 12.92 -8.28
C LYS A 310 18.31 12.96 -9.77
N ILE A 311 19.07 12.00 -10.27
CA ILE A 311 19.54 11.96 -11.66
C ILE A 311 19.14 10.61 -12.27
N LEU A 312 18.38 10.64 -13.38
CA LEU A 312 18.00 9.46 -14.15
C LEU A 312 18.42 9.67 -15.59
N ASP A 313 19.19 8.73 -16.13
CA ASP A 313 19.70 8.81 -17.51
C ASP A 313 20.42 10.13 -17.83
N GLY A 314 21.13 10.66 -16.83
CA GLY A 314 21.87 11.92 -16.92
C GLY A 314 21.03 13.19 -16.80
N LYS A 315 19.70 13.08 -16.67
CA LYS A 315 18.81 14.23 -16.46
C LYS A 315 18.53 14.42 -14.98
N GLU A 316 18.64 15.65 -14.50
CA GLU A 316 18.15 16.02 -13.18
C GLU A 316 16.63 15.92 -13.13
N ILE A 317 16.14 15.49 -11.97
CA ILE A 317 14.75 15.25 -11.75
C ILE A 317 14.35 15.95 -10.46
N SER A 318 13.37 16.84 -10.55
CA SER A 318 12.65 17.30 -9.37
C SER A 318 11.41 16.43 -9.19
N THR A 319 11.10 16.12 -7.93
CA THR A 319 9.79 15.53 -7.55
C THR A 319 8.63 16.41 -8.04
N GLU A 320 8.87 17.71 -8.18
CA GLU A 320 7.92 18.69 -8.69
C GLU A 320 7.57 18.48 -10.17
N THR A 321 8.51 18.01 -11.01
CA THR A 321 8.27 17.80 -12.45
C THR A 321 7.09 16.86 -12.73
N PHE A 322 6.81 15.93 -11.82
CA PHE A 322 5.82 14.87 -12.04
C PHE A 322 4.60 14.92 -11.13
N LEU A 323 4.60 15.79 -10.11
CA LEU A 323 3.34 16.10 -9.46
C LEU A 323 2.46 16.77 -10.50
N PRO A 324 1.24 16.26 -10.75
CA PRO A 324 0.35 16.92 -11.70
C PRO A 324 0.20 18.40 -11.28
N GLN A 325 0.04 19.31 -12.24
CA GLN A 325 -0.05 20.77 -12.01
C GLN A 325 -1.10 21.19 -10.97
N PHE A 326 -1.96 20.28 -10.53
CA PHE A 326 -2.68 20.38 -9.28
C PHE A 326 -1.66 20.40 -8.14
N GLY A 327 -1.14 21.59 -7.81
CA GLY A 327 -0.18 21.78 -6.72
C GLY A 327 -0.52 20.91 -5.51
N SER A 328 0.50 20.37 -4.85
CA SER A 328 0.40 19.34 -3.80
C SER A 328 -0.88 19.45 -2.98
N LEU A 329 -1.88 18.61 -3.29
CA LEU A 329 -3.11 18.54 -2.52
C LEU A 329 -2.76 18.05 -1.11
N SER A 330 -2.86 18.94 -0.13
CA SER A 330 -2.72 18.54 1.27
C SER A 330 -3.93 17.71 1.65
N MET A 331 -3.72 16.50 2.19
CA MET A 331 -4.78 15.76 2.85
C MET A 331 -5.43 16.66 3.92
N LYS A 332 -6.75 16.59 4.07
CA LYS A 332 -7.47 17.22 5.17
C LYS A 332 -8.01 16.14 6.10
N GLY A 333 -8.19 16.49 7.36
CA GLY A 333 -8.86 15.60 8.32
C GLY A 333 -10.38 15.61 8.11
N SER A 334 -11.07 15.07 9.11
CA SER A 334 -12.53 15.13 9.25
C SER A 334 -13.10 16.53 9.03
N TYR A 335 -14.19 16.63 8.28
CA TYR A 335 -14.94 17.88 8.08
C TYR A 335 -16.24 17.91 8.91
N VAL A 336 -16.32 18.86 9.84
CA VAL A 336 -17.56 19.15 10.59
C VAL A 336 -17.77 20.68 10.62
N VAL A 337 -19.02 21.11 10.46
CA VAL A 337 -19.39 22.52 10.26
C VAL A 337 -19.01 23.42 11.44
N ASN A 338 -19.17 22.95 12.67
CA ASN A 338 -18.83 23.72 13.87
C ASN A 338 -18.41 22.82 15.03
N GLU A 339 -17.79 23.42 16.06
CA GLU A 339 -17.25 22.69 17.21
C GLU A 339 -18.33 22.00 18.07
N PRO A 340 -19.50 22.62 18.37
CA PRO A 340 -20.55 21.94 19.12
C PRO A 340 -21.05 20.64 18.47
N ILE A 341 -21.28 20.64 17.15
CA ILE A 341 -21.69 19.43 16.42
C ILE A 341 -20.55 18.42 16.39
N LYS A 342 -19.31 18.88 16.20
CA LYS A 342 -18.13 18.02 16.24
C LYS A 342 -18.02 17.28 17.57
N VAL A 343 -18.20 17.96 18.70
CA VAL A 343 -18.20 17.35 20.03
C VAL A 343 -19.37 16.38 20.17
N ALA A 344 -20.58 16.75 19.74
CA ALA A 344 -21.75 15.88 19.82
C ALA A 344 -21.56 14.57 19.01
N ILE A 345 -21.11 14.67 17.76
CA ILE A 345 -20.84 13.51 16.90
C ILE A 345 -19.68 12.68 17.46
N ALA A 346 -18.59 13.32 17.92
CA ALA A 346 -17.44 12.60 18.47
C ALA A 346 -17.82 11.79 19.72
N ASN A 347 -18.59 12.39 20.65
CA ASN A 347 -19.07 11.69 21.85
C ASN A 347 -20.01 10.54 21.48
N PHE A 348 -20.94 10.77 20.56
CA PHE A 348 -21.83 9.73 20.05
C PHE A 348 -21.05 8.56 19.45
N LEU A 349 -20.08 8.82 18.58
CA LEU A 349 -19.27 7.77 17.95
C LEU A 349 -18.41 7.03 18.98
N GLN A 350 -17.81 7.72 19.94
CA GLN A 350 -17.05 7.08 21.02
C GLN A 350 -17.93 6.13 21.84
N GLU A 351 -19.12 6.57 22.26
CA GLU A 351 -20.07 5.72 22.98
C GLU A 351 -20.51 4.53 22.11
N TYR A 352 -20.94 4.80 20.87
CA TYR A 352 -21.40 3.79 19.93
C TYR A 352 -20.35 2.69 19.71
N TYR A 353 -19.12 3.07 19.37
CA TYR A 353 -18.06 2.10 19.08
C TYR A 353 -17.52 1.41 20.34
N SER A 354 -17.60 2.05 21.52
CA SER A 354 -17.27 1.38 22.79
C SER A 354 -18.17 0.15 23.05
N VAL A 355 -19.46 0.26 22.71
CA VAL A 355 -20.43 -0.84 22.82
C VAL A 355 -20.28 -1.81 21.64
N PHE A 356 -20.13 -1.31 20.42
CA PHE A 356 -20.03 -2.13 19.20
C PHE A 356 -18.83 -3.08 19.23
N ASP A 357 -17.68 -2.58 19.68
CA ASP A 357 -16.41 -3.32 19.75
C ASP A 357 -16.26 -4.12 21.05
N GLY A 358 -17.16 -3.94 22.01
CA GLY A 358 -17.22 -4.71 23.24
C GLY A 358 -17.57 -6.18 23.01
N ASP A 359 -18.00 -6.85 24.07
CA ASP A 359 -18.55 -8.21 23.96
C ASP A 359 -19.77 -8.20 23.02
N LYS A 360 -19.83 -9.17 22.11
CA LYS A 360 -20.96 -9.38 21.19
C LYS A 360 -22.33 -9.34 21.89
N LYS A 361 -22.41 -9.78 23.15
CA LYS A 361 -23.64 -9.74 23.97
C LYS A 361 -24.09 -8.33 24.31
N ASN A 362 -23.16 -7.39 24.47
CA ASN A 362 -23.43 -6.01 24.85
C ASN A 362 -23.98 -5.17 23.69
N ARG A 363 -23.86 -5.63 22.44
CA ARG A 363 -24.44 -4.94 21.26
C ARG A 363 -25.95 -4.72 21.35
N VAL A 364 -26.66 -5.45 22.21
CA VAL A 364 -28.08 -5.19 22.51
C VAL A 364 -28.29 -3.75 23.01
N GLN A 365 -27.31 -3.16 23.70
CA GLN A 365 -27.37 -1.79 24.20
C GLN A 365 -27.35 -0.74 23.08
N LEU A 366 -26.93 -1.10 21.85
CA LEU A 366 -27.01 -0.20 20.70
C LEU A 366 -28.45 0.07 20.25
N MET A 367 -29.44 -0.69 20.76
CA MET A 367 -30.85 -0.51 20.41
C MET A 367 -31.35 0.92 20.66
N LYS A 368 -30.85 1.59 21.71
CA LYS A 368 -31.18 2.99 22.02
C LYS A 368 -30.64 4.00 21.01
N ALA A 369 -29.62 3.63 20.23
CA ALA A 369 -28.97 4.52 19.27
C ALA A 369 -29.71 4.59 17.92
N TYR A 370 -30.71 3.73 17.70
CA TYR A 370 -31.49 3.68 16.45
C TYR A 370 -32.95 4.05 16.71
N GLU A 371 -33.57 4.68 15.72
CA GLU A 371 -35.02 4.91 15.71
C GLU A 371 -35.75 3.55 15.82
N ALA A 372 -36.82 3.49 16.62
CA ALA A 372 -37.41 2.22 17.05
C ALA A 372 -38.03 1.41 15.91
N GLU A 373 -38.79 2.06 15.03
CA GLU A 373 -39.68 1.39 14.08
C GLU A 373 -39.18 1.49 12.63
N GLN A 374 -38.67 2.65 12.24
CA GLN A 374 -38.38 3.01 10.85
C GLN A 374 -36.89 3.12 10.54
N SER A 375 -36.00 2.91 11.52
CA SER A 375 -34.57 2.87 11.22
C SER A 375 -34.23 1.77 10.22
N LEU A 376 -33.25 2.02 9.34
CA LEU A 376 -32.82 1.06 8.32
C LEU A 376 -31.33 0.77 8.42
N LEU A 377 -30.95 -0.50 8.24
CA LEU A 377 -29.56 -0.93 8.04
C LEU A 377 -29.41 -1.69 6.73
N THR A 378 -28.37 -1.36 5.97
CA THR A 378 -27.88 -2.18 4.85
C THR A 378 -26.37 -2.42 4.97
N ILE A 379 -25.91 -3.58 4.49
CA ILE A 379 -24.49 -3.96 4.52
C ILE A 379 -24.00 -4.26 3.10
N SER A 380 -22.84 -3.70 2.76
CA SER A 380 -22.09 -4.09 1.57
C SER A 380 -20.71 -4.65 1.95
N LEU A 381 -20.25 -5.61 1.15
CA LEU A 381 -18.96 -6.27 1.33
C LEU A 381 -18.23 -6.31 -0.01
N ASN A 382 -17.18 -5.52 -0.15
CA ASN A 382 -16.36 -5.51 -1.35
C ASN A 382 -15.25 -6.57 -1.27
N ASN A 383 -15.19 -7.38 -2.32
CA ASN A 383 -14.21 -8.45 -2.52
C ASN A 383 -13.45 -8.30 -3.86
N GLN A 384 -13.51 -7.13 -4.50
CA GLN A 384 -13.02 -6.91 -5.85
C GLN A 384 -11.50 -6.75 -5.93
N THR A 385 -10.80 -6.52 -4.82
CA THR A 385 -9.33 -6.51 -4.77
C THR A 385 -8.79 -7.92 -4.99
N ASN A 386 -8.88 -8.43 -6.23
CA ASN A 386 -8.64 -9.82 -6.60
C ASN A 386 -9.39 -10.79 -5.67
N GLN A 387 -10.52 -11.36 -6.09
CA GLN A 387 -11.31 -12.31 -5.25
C GLN A 387 -10.48 -13.42 -4.58
N LYS A 388 -9.31 -13.79 -5.13
CA LYS A 388 -8.38 -14.77 -4.55
C LYS A 388 -7.49 -14.21 -3.42
N ASN A 389 -7.34 -12.89 -3.31
CA ASN A 389 -6.38 -12.20 -2.45
C ASN A 389 -7.02 -11.21 -1.47
N SER A 390 -8.32 -10.92 -1.52
CA SER A 390 -8.93 -10.03 -0.52
C SER A 390 -8.84 -10.68 0.87
N ASN A 391 -8.15 -10.00 1.79
CA ASN A 391 -7.93 -10.53 3.13
C ASN A 391 -9.23 -10.66 3.94
N ILE A 392 -10.28 -9.91 3.59
CA ILE A 392 -11.58 -10.00 4.24
C ILE A 392 -12.33 -11.29 3.85
N CYS A 393 -12.43 -11.64 2.57
CA CYS A 393 -13.19 -12.82 2.15
C CYS A 393 -12.43 -14.14 2.34
N LEU A 394 -11.10 -14.08 2.52
CA LEU A 394 -10.31 -15.23 2.96
C LEU A 394 -10.64 -15.65 4.40
N ASN A 395 -11.13 -14.73 5.22
CA ASN A 395 -11.58 -15.04 6.58
C ASN A 395 -12.98 -15.68 6.55
N LYS A 396 -13.06 -16.93 7.03
CA LYS A 396 -14.30 -17.72 7.06
C LYS A 396 -15.45 -17.04 7.81
N ARG A 397 -15.16 -16.22 8.83
CA ARG A 397 -16.17 -15.49 9.61
C ARG A 397 -16.88 -14.43 8.75
N TRP A 398 -16.16 -13.78 7.85
CA TRP A 398 -16.66 -12.73 6.95
C TRP A 398 -17.29 -13.31 5.69
N LYS A 399 -16.84 -14.48 5.24
CA LYS A 399 -17.41 -15.17 4.07
C LYS A 399 -18.92 -15.42 4.20
N SER A 400 -19.44 -15.57 5.42
CA SER A 400 -20.88 -15.73 5.67
C SER A 400 -21.69 -14.45 5.36
N LEU A 401 -21.06 -13.27 5.47
CA LEU A 401 -21.69 -11.98 5.19
C LEU A 401 -21.93 -11.73 3.71
N ILE A 402 -21.24 -12.46 2.82
CA ILE A 402 -21.44 -12.36 1.35
C ILE A 402 -22.92 -12.54 0.97
N ARG A 403 -23.69 -13.35 1.72
CA ARG A 403 -25.12 -13.57 1.45
C ARG A 403 -25.99 -12.35 1.70
N TYR A 404 -25.48 -11.37 2.46
CA TYR A 404 -26.14 -10.11 2.80
C TYR A 404 -25.55 -8.92 2.04
N ASN A 405 -24.65 -9.16 1.07
CA ASN A 405 -23.97 -8.10 0.34
C ASN A 405 -24.92 -7.34 -0.59
N HIS A 406 -25.15 -6.05 -0.30
CA HIS A 406 -26.03 -5.16 -1.08
C HIS A 406 -25.26 -4.31 -2.12
N GLU A 407 -24.10 -4.79 -2.60
CA GLU A 407 -23.27 -4.11 -3.60
C GLU A 407 -23.99 -4.02 -4.97
N LEU A 408 -24.07 -2.80 -5.54
CA LEU A 408 -24.79 -2.52 -6.80
C LEU A 408 -24.23 -3.29 -8.00
N LEU A 409 -22.91 -3.53 -8.01
CA LEU A 409 -22.27 -4.33 -9.06
C LEU A 409 -22.72 -5.81 -9.06
N ASN A 410 -23.38 -6.26 -7.99
CA ASN A 410 -23.92 -7.61 -7.87
C ASN A 410 -25.46 -7.62 -7.85
N ILE A 411 -26.13 -6.60 -8.41
CA ILE A 411 -27.60 -6.46 -8.35
C ILE A 411 -28.36 -7.70 -8.81
N GLU A 412 -27.88 -8.38 -9.86
CA GLU A 412 -28.48 -9.62 -10.36
C GLU A 412 -28.55 -10.74 -9.30
N SER A 413 -27.63 -10.74 -8.33
CA SER A 413 -27.53 -11.76 -7.28
C SER A 413 -28.50 -11.56 -6.11
N TRP A 414 -29.02 -10.34 -5.92
CA TRP A 414 -29.84 -9.99 -4.77
C TRP A 414 -31.12 -9.22 -5.08
N GLN A 415 -31.35 -8.75 -6.31
CA GLN A 415 -32.53 -7.97 -6.69
C GLN A 415 -33.87 -8.64 -6.33
N TYR A 416 -33.94 -9.98 -6.41
CA TYR A 416 -35.14 -10.75 -6.10
C TYR A 416 -35.38 -11.00 -4.59
N ARG A 417 -34.46 -10.51 -3.75
CA ARG A 417 -34.42 -10.77 -2.30
C ARG A 417 -33.96 -9.53 -1.53
N ARG A 418 -34.23 -8.33 -2.06
CA ARG A 418 -33.88 -7.03 -1.47
C ARG A 418 -34.43 -6.89 -0.04
N ASP A 419 -35.67 -7.31 0.18
CA ASP A 419 -36.32 -7.27 1.50
C ASP A 419 -35.58 -8.11 2.58
N CYS A 420 -34.72 -9.05 2.17
CA CYS A 420 -33.87 -9.82 3.09
C CYS A 420 -32.52 -9.16 3.39
N LEU A 421 -32.20 -8.05 2.72
CA LEU A 421 -30.96 -7.28 2.84
C LEU A 421 -31.14 -5.95 3.58
N GLU A 422 -32.38 -5.48 3.68
CA GLU A 422 -32.76 -4.27 4.39
C GLU A 422 -33.33 -4.65 5.76
N PHE A 423 -32.63 -4.27 6.82
CA PHE A 423 -33.05 -4.54 8.20
C PHE A 423 -33.79 -3.32 8.74
N SER A 424 -35.11 -3.45 8.93
CA SER A 424 -35.98 -2.36 9.41
C SER A 424 -36.29 -2.45 10.89
N GLY A 425 -36.25 -1.31 11.57
CA GLY A 425 -36.49 -1.16 12.99
C GLY A 425 -35.31 -1.61 13.84
N ASN A 426 -35.15 -0.98 15.01
CA ASN A 426 -33.95 -1.19 15.84
C ASN A 426 -33.76 -2.67 16.24
N MET A 427 -34.84 -3.42 16.48
CA MET A 427 -34.76 -4.83 16.89
C MET A 427 -34.14 -5.70 15.80
N SER A 428 -34.53 -5.51 14.53
CA SER A 428 -33.99 -6.26 13.40
C SER A 428 -32.51 -5.92 13.17
N ILE A 429 -32.20 -4.62 13.20
CA ILE A 429 -30.85 -4.09 13.06
C ILE A 429 -29.92 -4.66 14.13
N ILE A 430 -30.31 -4.57 15.40
CA ILE A 430 -29.50 -5.05 16.51
C ILE A 430 -29.37 -6.57 16.50
N CYS A 431 -30.42 -7.31 16.14
CA CYS A 431 -30.34 -8.75 15.95
C CYS A 431 -29.29 -9.10 14.88
N PHE A 432 -29.26 -8.37 13.76
CA PHE A 432 -28.27 -8.57 12.71
C PHE A 432 -26.85 -8.18 13.18
N LEU A 433 -26.65 -6.98 13.74
CA LEU A 433 -25.34 -6.51 14.22
C LEU A 433 -24.78 -7.41 15.31
N LYS A 434 -25.64 -7.90 16.20
CA LYS A 434 -25.27 -8.92 17.19
C LYS A 434 -24.94 -10.21 16.48
N GLU A 435 -25.86 -10.86 15.79
CA GLU A 435 -25.68 -12.25 15.37
C GLU A 435 -24.71 -12.46 14.20
N ARG A 436 -24.68 -11.53 13.23
CA ARG A 436 -23.99 -11.71 11.94
C ARG A 436 -22.65 -11.02 11.86
N ILE A 437 -22.51 -9.82 12.43
CA ILE A 437 -21.22 -9.12 12.41
C ILE A 437 -20.25 -9.76 13.42
N PRO A 438 -19.04 -10.17 13.00
CA PRO A 438 -18.03 -10.67 13.92
C PRO A 438 -17.64 -9.65 15.02
N GLU A 439 -17.08 -10.14 16.12
CA GLU A 439 -16.38 -9.27 17.07
C GLU A 439 -15.15 -8.70 16.39
N ILE A 440 -15.04 -7.37 16.40
CA ILE A 440 -13.97 -6.59 15.79
C ILE A 440 -13.52 -5.47 16.73
N LYS A 441 -12.38 -4.87 16.40
CA LYS A 441 -11.80 -3.72 17.07
C LYS A 441 -11.46 -2.66 16.03
N HIS A 442 -12.22 -1.58 16.00
CA HIS A 442 -11.93 -0.41 15.20
C HIS A 442 -10.72 0.33 15.77
N GLU A 443 -9.96 0.96 14.86
CA GLU A 443 -8.86 1.85 15.21
C GLU A 443 -9.40 3.29 15.17
N LEU A 444 -9.89 3.80 16.32
CA LEU A 444 -10.57 5.10 16.40
C LEU A 444 -9.72 6.27 15.89
N ASN A 445 -8.40 6.22 16.08
CA ASN A 445 -7.46 7.22 15.56
C ASN A 445 -7.29 7.17 14.03
N SER A 446 -7.86 6.17 13.36
CA SER A 446 -7.89 6.09 11.90
C SER A 446 -9.14 6.70 11.29
N PHE A 447 -10.10 7.14 12.11
CA PHE A 447 -11.40 7.59 11.61
C PHE A 447 -11.29 8.95 10.94
N LEU A 448 -11.88 9.04 9.75
CA LEU A 448 -12.24 10.30 9.11
C LEU A 448 -13.77 10.41 9.12
N VAL A 449 -14.26 11.55 9.56
CA VAL A 449 -15.69 11.81 9.78
C VAL A 449 -16.07 13.09 9.04
N ASP A 450 -16.88 12.95 8.00
CA ASP A 450 -17.30 14.06 7.16
C ASP A 450 -18.81 14.26 7.26
N LEU A 451 -19.21 15.45 7.71
CA LEU A 451 -20.60 15.87 7.72
C LEU A 451 -20.97 16.45 6.35
N ALA A 452 -21.60 15.62 5.52
CA ALA A 452 -21.95 15.96 4.15
C ALA A 452 -23.17 16.89 4.07
N ILE A 453 -24.16 16.69 4.93
CA ILE A 453 -25.41 17.47 4.97
C ILE A 453 -25.74 17.78 6.43
N LEU A 454 -26.16 19.02 6.70
CA LEU A 454 -26.73 19.46 7.95
C LEU A 454 -27.94 20.34 7.65
N GLN A 455 -29.13 19.84 7.99
CA GLN A 455 -30.38 20.56 7.76
C GLN A 455 -31.30 20.38 8.97
N GLU A 456 -31.62 21.50 9.63
CA GLU A 456 -32.43 21.50 10.85
C GLU A 456 -31.84 20.54 11.89
N ASN A 457 -32.57 19.50 12.26
CA ASN A 457 -32.12 18.47 13.18
C ASN A 457 -31.55 17.22 12.50
N ILE A 458 -31.39 17.20 11.16
CA ILE A 458 -30.86 16.04 10.43
C ILE A 458 -29.41 16.29 9.99
N ALA A 459 -28.56 15.29 10.20
CA ALA A 459 -27.17 15.26 9.77
C ALA A 459 -26.85 13.99 8.98
N VAL A 460 -26.16 14.14 7.84
CA VAL A 460 -25.61 12.99 7.09
C VAL A 460 -24.11 12.94 7.32
N CYS A 461 -23.68 11.89 8.01
CA CYS A 461 -22.32 11.70 8.46
C CYS A 461 -21.67 10.51 7.75
N SER A 462 -20.59 10.73 7.04
CA SER A 462 -19.76 9.69 6.43
C SER A 462 -18.55 9.41 7.31
N ILE A 463 -18.33 8.14 7.63
CA ILE A 463 -17.28 7.68 8.53
C ILE A 463 -16.47 6.66 7.76
N THR A 464 -15.16 6.84 7.70
CA THR A 464 -14.25 5.85 7.12
C THR A 464 -13.14 5.54 8.11
N GLY A 465 -12.59 4.34 8.04
CA GLY A 465 -11.46 3.97 8.87
C GLY A 465 -11.09 2.50 8.79
N TYR A 466 -10.31 2.06 9.75
CA TYR A 466 -9.78 0.71 9.81
C TYR A 466 -10.25 -0.04 11.04
N PHE A 467 -10.26 -1.37 10.92
CA PHE A 467 -10.53 -2.28 12.01
C PHE A 467 -9.72 -3.58 11.89
N LYS A 468 -9.63 -4.29 13.01
CA LYS A 468 -9.00 -5.60 13.14
C LYS A 468 -10.03 -6.60 13.65
N ASP A 469 -9.94 -7.82 13.17
CA ASP A 469 -10.65 -8.97 13.74
C ASP A 469 -9.67 -9.67 14.70
N PRO A 470 -9.88 -9.61 16.03
CA PRO A 470 -8.95 -10.16 17.01
C PRO A 470 -8.78 -11.68 16.92
N LEU A 471 -9.73 -12.38 16.28
CA LEU A 471 -9.67 -13.83 16.05
C LEU A 471 -9.14 -14.19 14.66
N ASP A 472 -8.80 -13.21 13.83
CA ASP A 472 -8.16 -13.44 12.55
C ASP A 472 -6.69 -13.84 12.76
N THR A 473 -6.35 -15.09 12.39
CA THR A 473 -4.99 -15.63 12.53
C THR A 473 -3.97 -14.88 11.69
N ALA A 474 -4.40 -14.23 10.61
CA ALA A 474 -3.54 -13.36 9.81
C ALA A 474 -3.23 -12.02 10.51
N ASN A 475 -3.99 -11.67 11.56
CA ASN A 475 -3.96 -10.37 12.23
C ASN A 475 -3.96 -9.21 11.21
N SER A 476 -4.86 -9.33 10.23
CA SER A 476 -4.90 -8.46 9.07
C SER A 476 -5.88 -7.31 9.29
N VAL A 477 -5.42 -6.09 8.97
CA VAL A 477 -6.25 -4.89 9.00
C VAL A 477 -7.24 -4.92 7.84
N LYS A 478 -8.45 -4.42 8.07
CA LYS A 478 -9.53 -4.28 7.09
C LYS A 478 -10.05 -2.86 7.16
N GLU A 479 -10.66 -2.43 6.08
CA GLU A 479 -11.21 -1.08 5.94
C GLU A 479 -12.74 -1.14 6.04
N PHE A 480 -13.33 -0.10 6.60
CA PHE A 480 -14.78 0.08 6.60
C PHE A 480 -15.15 1.51 6.21
N GLY A 481 -16.35 1.63 5.67
CA GLY A 481 -17.05 2.89 5.48
C GLY A 481 -18.43 2.79 6.09
N ARG A 482 -18.97 3.88 6.61
CA ARG A 482 -20.31 3.93 7.18
C ARG A 482 -20.92 5.29 6.93
N VAL A 483 -22.11 5.32 6.35
CA VAL A 483 -22.88 6.55 6.19
C VAL A 483 -24.09 6.46 7.11
N LEU A 484 -24.19 7.41 8.03
CA LEU A 484 -25.27 7.52 8.99
C LEU A 484 -26.13 8.75 8.67
N ILE A 485 -27.44 8.57 8.66
CA ILE A 485 -28.40 9.68 8.77
C ILE A 485 -28.78 9.77 10.24
N LEU A 486 -28.40 10.87 10.88
CA LEU A 486 -28.60 11.14 12.29
C LEU A 486 -29.69 12.19 12.46
N GLU A 487 -30.61 11.94 13.38
CA GLU A 487 -31.53 12.93 13.91
C GLU A 487 -31.03 13.41 15.27
N TYR A 488 -30.92 14.73 15.41
CA TYR A 488 -30.69 15.37 16.69
C TYR A 488 -32.02 15.54 17.44
N ARG A 489 -32.08 14.93 18.62
CA ARG A 489 -33.13 15.15 19.61
C ARG A 489 -32.49 15.85 20.81
N PRO A 490 -33.24 16.58 21.65
CA PRO A 490 -32.66 17.29 22.79
C PRO A 490 -31.81 16.36 23.69
N GLY A 491 -30.49 16.48 23.58
CA GLY A 491 -29.51 15.69 24.33
C GLY A 491 -29.06 14.36 23.70
N GLU A 492 -29.62 13.94 22.57
CA GLU A 492 -29.34 12.61 21.98
C GLU A 492 -29.25 12.66 20.45
N LEU A 493 -28.38 11.82 19.88
CA LEU A 493 -28.32 11.57 18.44
C LEU A 493 -28.88 10.18 18.15
N ILE A 494 -29.86 10.10 17.26
CA ILE A 494 -30.56 8.88 16.88
C ILE A 494 -30.28 8.55 15.42
N ILE A 495 -29.94 7.30 15.12
CA ILE A 495 -29.72 6.82 13.76
C ILE A 495 -31.06 6.51 13.10
N LEU A 496 -31.34 7.20 12.00
CA LEU A 496 -32.47 6.93 11.10
C LEU A 496 -32.09 5.94 9.99
N ASN A 497 -30.87 6.03 9.46
CA ASN A 497 -30.41 5.12 8.41
C ASN A 497 -28.92 4.85 8.54
N ASP A 498 -28.54 3.60 8.30
CA ASP A 498 -27.19 3.09 8.44
C ASP A 498 -26.79 2.27 7.19
N MET A 499 -25.85 2.81 6.43
CA MET A 499 -25.25 2.10 5.32
C MET A 499 -23.81 1.77 5.70
N THR A 500 -23.56 0.52 6.03
CA THR A 500 -22.22 0.05 6.42
C THR A 500 -21.59 -0.73 5.27
N TYR A 501 -20.31 -0.49 5.05
CA TYR A 501 -19.50 -1.12 4.02
C TYR A 501 -18.21 -1.68 4.63
N PHE A 502 -17.84 -2.90 4.24
CA PHE A 502 -16.58 -3.53 4.65
C PHE A 502 -15.75 -3.93 3.43
N CYS A 503 -14.44 -3.72 3.50
CA CYS A 503 -13.51 -4.02 2.43
C CYS A 503 -12.19 -4.60 2.95
N GLY A 504 -11.53 -5.40 2.11
CA GLY A 504 -10.15 -5.79 2.33
C GLY A 504 -9.19 -4.68 1.92
N THR A 505 -8.13 -4.47 2.68
CA THR A 505 -7.08 -3.49 2.38
C THR A 505 -5.71 -4.15 2.32
N SER A 506 -4.73 -3.45 1.74
CA SER A 506 -3.34 -3.89 1.71
C SER A 506 -2.56 -3.29 2.89
N ILE A 507 -1.50 -3.97 3.34
CA ILE A 507 -0.63 -3.43 4.39
C ILE A 507 0.02 -2.09 3.98
N ARG A 508 0.21 -1.88 2.68
CA ARG A 508 0.75 -0.65 2.12
C ARG A 508 -0.26 0.49 2.24
N ALA A 509 -1.49 0.29 1.72
CA ALA A 509 -2.54 1.31 1.78
C ALA A 509 -2.84 1.75 3.21
N TYR A 510 -2.95 0.79 4.14
CA TYR A 510 -3.08 1.10 5.57
C TYR A 510 -1.89 1.91 6.11
N GLY A 511 -0.66 1.49 5.82
CA GLY A 511 0.54 2.20 6.28
C GLY A 511 0.64 3.63 5.75
N ASP A 512 0.36 3.82 4.47
CA ASP A 512 0.41 5.13 3.80
C ASP A 512 -0.66 6.07 4.39
N GLN A 513 -1.91 5.61 4.56
CA GLN A 513 -2.98 6.44 5.14
C GLN A 513 -2.71 6.78 6.61
N MET A 514 -2.27 5.81 7.43
CA MET A 514 -1.95 6.08 8.83
C MET A 514 -0.79 7.06 8.99
N ALA A 515 0.24 6.98 8.14
CA ALA A 515 1.34 7.96 8.14
C ALA A 515 0.86 9.37 7.77
N CYS A 516 -0.08 9.49 6.83
CA CYS A 516 -0.69 10.78 6.51
C CYS A 516 -1.54 11.32 7.67
N LEU A 517 -2.32 10.47 8.35
CA LEU A 517 -3.13 10.87 9.51
C LEU A 517 -2.26 11.31 10.69
N GLU A 518 -1.13 10.62 10.92
CA GLU A 518 -0.15 11.01 11.94
C GLU A 518 0.41 12.41 11.68
N LYS A 519 0.80 12.70 10.43
CA LYS A 519 1.27 14.04 10.03
C LYS A 519 0.19 15.11 10.23
N LEU A 520 -1.06 14.82 9.89
CA LEU A 520 -2.17 15.73 10.14
C LEU A 520 -2.36 15.99 11.64
N ASN A 521 -2.29 14.96 12.46
CA ASN A 521 -2.45 15.10 13.90
C ASN A 521 -1.34 15.98 14.50
N ILE A 522 -0.10 15.84 14.04
CA ILE A 522 1.02 16.73 14.43
C ILE A 522 0.73 18.18 14.02
N GLN A 523 0.23 18.41 12.80
CA GLN A 523 -0.14 19.75 12.33
C GLN A 523 -1.26 20.38 13.18
N TYR A 524 -2.30 19.61 13.53
CA TYR A 524 -3.37 20.10 14.40
C TYR A 524 -2.90 20.40 15.83
N GLN A 525 -1.98 19.60 16.37
CA GLN A 525 -1.37 19.85 17.69
C GLN A 525 -0.52 21.14 17.70
N GLN A 526 0.21 21.40 16.62
CA GLN A 526 1.00 22.63 16.44
C GLN A 526 0.12 23.87 16.24
N ALA A 527 -0.98 23.77 15.49
CA ALA A 527 -1.92 24.87 15.31
C ALA A 527 -2.72 25.19 16.60
N GLY A 528 -3.12 24.15 17.35
CA GLY A 528 -3.85 24.30 18.62
C GLY A 528 -3.01 24.94 19.74
N SER A 529 -1.69 24.74 19.72
CA SER A 529 -0.76 25.37 20.68
C SER A 529 -0.55 26.87 20.42
N ILE A 530 -0.74 27.34 19.19
CA ILE A 530 -0.76 28.77 18.89
C ILE A 530 -2.10 29.39 19.35
N SER A 531 -3.22 28.68 19.12
CA SER A 531 -4.57 29.17 19.45
C SER A 531 -4.84 29.25 20.96
N SER A 532 -4.19 28.42 21.76
CA SER A 532 -4.38 28.40 23.22
C SER A 532 -3.72 29.58 23.94
N ALA A 533 -2.76 30.27 23.31
CA ALA A 533 -2.21 31.50 23.87
C ALA A 533 -3.19 32.68 23.77
N GLU A 534 -4.09 32.69 22.79
CA GLU A 534 -5.06 33.78 22.60
C GLU A 534 -6.43 33.50 23.25
N GLN A 535 -6.82 32.23 23.41
CA GLN A 535 -8.12 31.87 23.97
C GLN A 535 -8.22 31.94 25.51
N GLN A 536 -7.12 32.17 26.23
CA GLN A 536 -7.18 32.42 27.68
C GLN A 536 -7.85 33.76 28.07
N ALA A 537 -8.30 34.56 27.09
CA ALA A 537 -8.94 35.85 27.34
C ALA A 537 -10.47 35.89 27.10
N GLN A 538 -11.16 34.79 26.74
CA GLN A 538 -12.61 34.83 26.51
C GLN A 538 -13.40 33.78 27.30
N GLY A 539 -14.34 34.28 28.11
CA GLY A 539 -15.14 33.54 29.08
C GLY A 539 -16.22 32.62 28.49
N SER A 540 -16.82 31.85 29.39
CA SER A 540 -17.76 30.75 29.10
C SER A 540 -19.02 31.22 28.37
N ALA A 541 -19.22 30.74 27.14
CA ALA A 541 -20.48 30.87 26.42
C ALA A 541 -21.48 29.78 26.88
N ALA A 542 -22.73 30.19 27.07
CA ALA A 542 -23.85 29.37 27.51
C ALA A 542 -24.24 28.29 26.47
N ALA A 543 -24.91 27.23 26.96
CA ALA A 543 -25.36 26.07 26.20
C ALA A 543 -26.37 26.43 25.09
N THR A 544 -25.88 26.76 23.90
CA THR A 544 -26.69 26.80 22.68
C THR A 544 -26.88 25.39 22.11
N THR A 545 -28.05 25.13 21.54
CA THR A 545 -28.38 23.86 20.88
C THR A 545 -27.53 23.67 19.62
N PRO A 546 -26.70 22.61 19.53
CA PRO A 546 -25.70 22.44 18.48
C PRO A 546 -26.25 22.38 17.06
N PHE A 547 -27.50 21.92 16.89
CA PHE A 547 -28.14 21.70 15.57
C PHE A 547 -29.13 22.82 15.18
N SER A 548 -29.19 23.93 15.92
CA SER A 548 -30.00 25.07 15.47
C SER A 548 -29.25 25.82 14.36
N ASN A 549 -29.60 25.53 13.11
CA ASN A 549 -29.25 26.40 11.99
C ASN A 549 -29.96 27.74 12.19
N ASN A 550 -29.27 28.75 12.72
CA ASN A 550 -29.57 30.12 12.40
C ASN A 550 -28.67 30.46 11.19
N PRO A 551 -29.20 30.64 9.97
CA PRO A 551 -28.39 30.90 8.77
C PRO A 551 -27.51 32.16 8.86
N ASN A 552 -27.68 32.99 9.90
CA ASN A 552 -26.98 34.26 10.09
C ASN A 552 -25.72 34.18 10.99
N ALA A 553 -25.11 33.00 11.15
CA ALA A 553 -23.81 32.87 11.82
C ALA A 553 -22.60 32.98 10.86
N GLN A 554 -22.81 33.49 9.64
CA GLN A 554 -21.72 34.22 8.96
C GLN A 554 -21.28 35.34 9.89
N GLU A 555 -19.96 35.53 10.05
CA GLU A 555 -19.35 36.60 10.86
C GLU A 555 -20.29 37.80 10.90
N VAL A 556 -20.85 38.10 12.06
CA VAL A 556 -21.91 39.11 12.20
C VAL A 556 -21.27 40.47 11.91
N ILE A 557 -21.15 40.81 10.63
CA ILE A 557 -20.97 42.16 10.16
C ILE A 557 -22.20 42.88 10.69
N SER A 558 -22.00 43.81 11.61
CA SER A 558 -23.12 44.51 12.24
C SER A 558 -24.00 45.12 11.14
N LYS A 559 -25.32 45.14 11.35
CA LYS A 559 -26.25 45.78 10.40
C LYS A 559 -25.81 47.21 10.06
N ASP A 560 -25.27 47.93 11.04
CA ASP A 560 -24.73 49.28 10.87
C ASP A 560 -23.53 49.34 9.92
N THR A 561 -22.63 48.35 9.97
CA THR A 561 -21.49 48.28 9.05
C THR A 561 -21.92 47.91 7.63
N MET A 562 -22.91 47.02 7.46
CA MET A 562 -23.50 46.76 6.14
C MET A 562 -24.19 48.01 5.57
N ILE A 563 -24.95 48.75 6.39
CA ILE A 563 -25.60 49.99 5.96
C ILE A 563 -24.57 51.02 5.52
N ALA A 564 -23.49 51.19 6.28
CA ALA A 564 -22.43 52.14 5.95
C ALA A 564 -21.72 51.80 4.63
N GLU A 565 -21.35 50.53 4.43
CA GLU A 565 -20.73 50.08 3.16
C GLU A 565 -21.72 50.17 1.99
N MET A 566 -22.99 49.82 2.19
CA MET A 566 -24.02 49.93 1.15
C MET A 566 -24.26 51.40 0.76
N ALA A 567 -24.38 52.31 1.73
CA ALA A 567 -24.53 53.74 1.48
C ALA A 567 -23.33 54.31 0.72
N LYS A 568 -22.12 53.86 1.05
CA LYS A 568 -20.87 54.26 0.40
C LYS A 568 -20.77 53.76 -1.05
N ILE A 569 -21.14 52.50 -1.32
CA ILE A 569 -21.08 51.91 -2.66
C ILE A 569 -22.16 52.49 -3.58
N THR A 570 -23.38 52.66 -3.05
CA THR A 570 -24.54 53.08 -3.85
C THR A 570 -24.70 54.59 -3.95
N GLY A 571 -24.12 55.35 -3.03
CA GLY A 571 -24.33 56.79 -2.89
C GLY A 571 -25.68 57.16 -2.26
N MET A 572 -26.47 56.17 -1.84
CA MET A 572 -27.76 56.40 -1.19
C MET A 572 -27.58 56.94 0.23
N LYS A 573 -28.59 57.68 0.72
CA LYS A 573 -28.71 58.02 2.13
C LYS A 573 -28.75 56.75 2.99
N PRO A 574 -28.22 56.76 4.22
CA PRO A 574 -28.19 55.59 5.09
C PRO A 574 -29.57 54.94 5.32
N THR A 575 -30.64 55.74 5.36
CA THR A 575 -32.02 55.26 5.51
C THR A 575 -32.49 54.42 4.31
N TRP A 576 -32.09 54.80 3.09
CA TRP A 576 -32.40 54.06 1.86
C TRP A 576 -31.49 52.85 1.67
N ALA A 577 -30.22 52.95 2.06
CA ALA A 577 -29.31 51.80 2.12
C ALA A 577 -29.83 50.72 3.09
N ALA A 578 -30.31 51.13 4.27
CA ALA A 578 -30.95 50.22 5.23
C ALA A 578 -32.20 49.55 4.64
N LYS A 579 -33.08 50.32 4.01
CA LYS A 579 -34.27 49.77 3.33
C LYS A 579 -33.91 48.78 2.23
N CYS A 580 -32.92 49.10 1.39
CA CYS A 580 -32.46 48.20 0.34
C CYS A 580 -31.92 46.88 0.91
N LEU A 581 -31.16 46.93 2.01
CA LEU A 581 -30.70 45.71 2.69
C LEU A 581 -31.87 44.92 3.30
N GLU A 582 -32.85 45.60 3.92
CA GLU A 582 -34.05 44.97 4.48
C GLU A 582 -34.88 44.25 3.41
N ASP A 583 -35.15 44.91 2.28
CA ASP A 583 -35.91 44.36 1.15
C ASP A 583 -35.20 43.15 0.49
N ASN A 584 -33.89 42.99 0.75
CA ASN A 584 -33.06 41.90 0.24
C ASN A 584 -32.61 40.92 1.34
N ASN A 585 -33.35 40.83 2.44
CA ASN A 585 -33.08 39.91 3.56
C ASN A 585 -31.65 40.01 4.12
N TRP A 586 -31.07 41.21 4.12
CA TRP A 586 -29.72 41.50 4.59
C TRP A 586 -28.61 40.75 3.84
N GLN A 587 -28.87 40.26 2.63
CA GLN A 587 -27.84 39.69 1.75
C GLN A 587 -27.15 40.80 0.97
N PHE A 588 -25.94 41.18 1.40
CA PHE A 588 -25.21 42.34 0.87
C PHE A 588 -24.99 42.29 -0.65
N GLN A 589 -24.52 41.16 -1.19
CA GLN A 589 -24.32 41.00 -2.64
C GLN A 589 -25.64 41.13 -3.42
N LEU A 590 -26.69 40.44 -2.97
CA LEU A 590 -28.00 40.46 -3.61
C LEU A 590 -28.60 41.88 -3.61
N ALA A 591 -28.42 42.62 -2.51
CA ALA A 591 -28.85 44.00 -2.41
C ALA A 591 -28.09 44.91 -3.39
N CYS A 592 -26.77 44.71 -3.57
CA CYS A 592 -25.98 45.44 -4.54
C CYS A 592 -26.45 45.18 -5.98
N ASP A 593 -26.67 43.91 -6.34
CA ASP A 593 -27.11 43.52 -7.68
C ASP A 593 -28.51 44.09 -7.99
N ASN A 594 -29.44 43.99 -7.03
CA ASN A 594 -30.78 44.53 -7.17
C ASN A 594 -30.79 46.07 -7.22
N PHE A 595 -29.91 46.74 -6.47
CA PHE A 595 -29.73 48.19 -6.58
C PHE A 595 -29.31 48.60 -7.99
N VAL A 596 -28.32 47.92 -8.58
CA VAL A 596 -27.86 48.22 -9.95
C VAL A 596 -29.02 48.09 -10.94
N ASN A 597 -29.77 47.00 -10.86
CA ASN A 597 -30.94 46.77 -11.71
C ASN A 597 -32.04 47.84 -11.55
N LEU A 598 -32.31 48.28 -10.31
CA LEU A 598 -33.31 49.33 -10.02
C LEU A 598 -32.85 50.73 -10.46
N ARG A 599 -31.55 51.01 -10.34
CA ARG A 599 -30.94 52.27 -10.79
C ARG A 599 -31.00 52.36 -12.31
N ASP A 600 -30.63 51.29 -13.01
CA ASP A 600 -30.57 51.26 -14.47
C ASP A 600 -31.98 51.29 -15.10
N SER A 601 -33.01 50.86 -14.36
CA SER A 601 -34.43 51.00 -14.74
C SER A 601 -35.06 52.35 -14.34
N GLY A 602 -34.32 53.23 -13.67
CA GLY A 602 -34.75 54.59 -13.33
C GLY A 602 -35.88 54.67 -12.30
N VAL A 603 -36.08 53.61 -11.50
CA VAL A 603 -37.21 53.51 -10.55
C VAL A 603 -36.84 54.02 -9.15
N ILE A 604 -35.54 54.27 -8.89
CA ILE A 604 -35.08 54.78 -7.60
C ILE A 604 -35.42 56.28 -7.49
N PRO A 605 -36.19 56.71 -6.48
CA PRO A 605 -36.55 58.10 -6.28
C PRO A 605 -35.31 59.02 -6.11
N PRO A 606 -35.30 60.23 -6.69
CA PRO A 606 -34.16 61.15 -6.57
C PRO A 606 -33.80 61.52 -5.11
N ASP A 607 -34.77 61.52 -4.20
CA ASP A 607 -34.58 61.79 -2.77
C ASP A 607 -33.84 60.68 -2.02
N ALA A 608 -33.63 59.51 -2.65
CA ALA A 608 -32.81 58.43 -2.12
C ALA A 608 -31.32 58.77 -2.06
N PHE A 609 -30.87 59.71 -2.88
CA PHE A 609 -29.48 60.18 -2.94
C PHE A 609 -29.34 61.56 -2.26
N ASN A 610 -28.10 61.92 -1.93
CA ASN A 610 -27.77 63.26 -1.41
C ASN A 610 -27.67 64.30 -2.51
#